data_AF-A0A1B9KXK1-F1
#
_entry.id   AF-A0A1B9KXK1-F1
#
_cell.length_a   1.000
_cell.length_b   1.000
_cell.length_c   1.000
_cell.angle_alpha   90.00
_cell.angle_beta   90.00
_cell.angle_gamma   90.00
#
_symmetry.space_group_name_H-M   'P 1'
#
loop_
_entity.id
_entity.type
_entity.pdbx_description
1 polymer ?
#
loop_
_entity_poly.entity_id
_entity_poly.type
_entity_poly.pdbx_seq_one_letter_code
_entity_poly.pdbx_strand_id
1 'polypeptide(L)'
;MSLFEQFETDKTKEKDGVPIEYAANANGTIPTFYIARIGGANSKYSLLIKKMTKQYKRQIQMDTLPEEKLIEISIKAFSEGALRGWDNIQDRKGKNIPFSIENACNLFKQLPDLFTDLISQANDIELYKSVQIEEDIKN
;
A
#
# COMPACT_ATOMS: atom_id res chain seq x y z
N MET A 1 17.61 25.07 -2.32
CA MET A 1 17.30 23.64 -2.18
C MET A 1 18.48 22.81 -2.61
N SER A 2 18.96 21.92 -1.76
CA SER A 2 19.97 20.91 -2.10
C SER A 2 19.31 19.63 -2.63
N LEU A 3 20.09 18.75 -3.29
CA LEU A 3 19.60 17.43 -3.71
C LEU A 3 19.13 16.58 -2.52
N PHE A 4 19.75 16.74 -1.35
CA PHE A 4 19.36 16.03 -0.14
C PHE A 4 17.97 16.47 0.33
N GLU A 5 17.69 17.78 0.36
CA GLU A 5 16.36 18.29 0.72
C GLU A 5 15.25 17.85 -0.26
N GLN A 6 15.60 17.58 -1.52
CA GLN A 6 14.62 17.16 -2.54
C GLN A 6 14.31 15.66 -2.52
N PHE A 7 15.27 14.81 -2.12
CA PHE A 7 15.16 13.35 -2.28
C PHE A 7 15.36 12.55 -0.99
N GLU A 8 15.80 13.18 0.10
CA GLU A 8 15.97 12.50 1.38
C GLU A 8 14.60 12.12 1.96
N THR A 9 14.52 10.86 2.39
CA THR A 9 13.31 10.24 2.93
C THR A 9 13.56 9.76 4.34
N ASP A 10 12.51 9.78 5.15
CA ASP A 10 12.56 9.31 6.52
C ASP A 10 12.41 7.80 6.57
N LYS A 11 13.50 7.12 6.95
CA LYS A 11 13.57 5.66 7.05
C LYS A 11 12.58 5.07 8.07
N THR A 12 12.13 5.85 9.05
CA THR A 12 11.12 5.42 10.01
C THR A 12 9.74 5.41 9.36
N LYS A 13 9.34 6.52 8.71
CA LYS A 13 8.11 6.60 7.91
C LYS A 13 8.06 5.52 6.82
N GLU A 14 9.18 5.26 6.15
CA GLU A 14 9.25 4.20 5.14
C GLU A 14 8.93 2.82 5.70
N LYS A 15 9.25 2.54 6.97
CA LYS A 15 9.05 1.23 7.61
C LYS A 15 7.74 1.13 8.37
N ASP A 16 7.40 2.14 9.15
CA ASP A 16 6.24 2.18 10.04
C ASP A 16 4.97 2.61 9.29
N GLY A 17 5.17 3.29 8.16
CA GLY A 17 4.13 3.72 7.25
C GLY A 17 3.58 5.11 7.55
N VAL A 18 2.87 5.62 6.55
CA VAL A 18 2.19 6.91 6.59
C VAL A 18 0.68 6.70 6.50
N PRO A 19 -0.13 7.55 7.13
CA PRO A 19 -1.58 7.49 6.99
C PRO A 19 -2.00 8.01 5.61
N ILE A 20 -2.79 7.22 4.89
CA ILE A 20 -3.48 7.59 3.66
C ILE A 20 -4.97 7.65 3.95
N GLU A 21 -5.52 8.85 3.89
CA GLU A 21 -6.93 9.11 4.19
C GLU A 21 -7.77 9.19 2.91
N TYR A 22 -8.98 8.66 2.99
CA TYR A 22 -9.97 8.74 1.92
C TYR A 22 -11.18 9.56 2.36
N ALA A 23 -12.11 9.82 1.42
CA ALA A 23 -13.35 10.50 1.71
C ALA A 23 -14.12 9.86 2.89
N ALA A 24 -14.71 10.70 3.73
CA ALA A 24 -15.40 10.26 4.93
C ALA A 24 -16.53 9.27 4.63
N ASN A 25 -16.67 8.27 5.50
CA ASN A 25 -17.82 7.37 5.54
C ASN A 25 -19.10 8.15 5.85
N ALA A 26 -20.25 7.50 5.60
CA ALA A 26 -21.57 8.08 5.89
C ALA A 26 -21.77 8.48 7.38
N ASN A 27 -21.01 7.90 8.31
CA ASN A 27 -21.04 8.23 9.74
C ASN A 27 -19.99 9.28 10.17
N GLY A 28 -19.30 9.91 9.21
CA GLY A 28 -18.29 10.94 9.46
C GLY A 28 -16.90 10.41 9.86
N THR A 29 -16.72 9.08 9.96
CA THR A 29 -15.39 8.50 10.19
C THR A 29 -14.58 8.49 8.91
N ILE A 30 -13.27 8.76 9.00
CA ILE A 30 -12.37 8.82 7.86
C ILE A 30 -11.70 7.46 7.69
N PRO A 31 -11.87 6.77 6.54
CA PRO A 31 -11.12 5.57 6.21
C PRO A 31 -9.64 5.91 6.07
N THR A 32 -8.78 5.26 6.85
CA THR A 32 -7.34 5.54 6.87
C THR A 32 -6.55 4.25 6.72
N PHE A 33 -5.58 4.21 5.83
CA PHE A 33 -4.64 3.09 5.66
C PHE A 33 -3.24 3.50 6.11
N TYR A 34 -2.55 2.65 6.85
CA TYR A 34 -1.16 2.86 7.21
C TYR A 34 -0.25 2.07 6.29
N ILE A 35 0.49 2.78 5.42
CA ILE A 35 1.24 2.17 4.33
C ILE A 35 2.71 2.49 4.45
N ALA A 36 3.52 1.44 4.51
CA ALA A 36 4.97 1.53 4.40
C ALA A 36 5.40 1.58 2.93
N ARG A 37 6.50 2.27 2.65
CA ARG A 37 7.01 2.47 1.30
C ARG A 37 7.28 1.14 0.60
N ILE A 38 6.93 1.01 -0.68
CA ILE A 38 7.32 -0.13 -1.52
C ILE A 38 8.73 0.16 -2.06
N GLY A 39 9.74 -0.04 -1.22
CA GLY A 39 11.13 0.25 -1.56
C GLY A 39 11.86 1.00 -0.45
N GLY A 40 12.99 1.63 -0.79
CA GLY A 40 13.82 2.34 0.18
C GLY A 40 14.27 1.43 1.32
N ALA A 41 14.06 1.88 2.55
CA ALA A 41 14.38 1.15 3.78
C ALA A 41 13.40 0.02 4.10
N ASN A 42 12.24 -0.07 3.45
CA ASN A 42 11.32 -1.20 3.59
C ASN A 42 11.58 -2.28 2.53
N SER A 43 12.45 -3.22 2.88
CA SER A 43 12.77 -4.38 2.04
C SER A 43 11.73 -5.51 2.12
N LYS A 44 10.74 -5.43 3.02
CA LYS A 44 9.83 -6.55 3.29
C LYS A 44 8.98 -6.90 2.08
N TYR A 45 8.40 -5.89 1.42
CA TYR A 45 7.58 -6.09 0.23
C TYR A 45 8.37 -6.73 -0.92
N SER A 46 9.55 -6.19 -1.26
CA SER A 46 10.36 -6.69 -2.36
C SER A 46 10.85 -8.13 -2.13
N LEU A 47 11.18 -8.48 -0.88
CA LEU A 47 11.51 -9.85 -0.49
C LEU A 47 10.32 -10.81 -0.64
N LEU A 48 9.12 -10.39 -0.23
CA LEU A 48 7.90 -11.19 -0.34
C LEU A 48 7.49 -11.41 -1.79
N ILE A 49 7.44 -10.37 -2.61
CA ILE A 49 7.18 -10.49 -4.05
C ILE A 49 8.18 -11.45 -4.69
N LYS A 50 9.48 -11.27 -4.44
CA LYS A 50 10.53 -12.14 -4.99
C LYS A 50 10.35 -13.59 -4.55
N LYS A 51 9.97 -13.83 -3.29
CA LYS A 51 9.71 -15.18 -2.76
C LYS A 51 8.49 -15.81 -3.43
N MET A 52 7.39 -15.08 -3.56
CA MET A 52 6.12 -15.59 -4.08
C MET A 52 6.17 -15.82 -5.60
N THR A 53 6.88 -14.96 -6.34
CA THR A 53 7.07 -15.07 -7.79
C THR A 53 8.15 -16.09 -8.18
N LYS A 54 9.04 -16.50 -7.27
CA LYS A 54 10.16 -17.42 -7.54
C LYS A 54 9.72 -18.70 -8.26
N GLN A 55 8.62 -19.31 -7.81
CA GLN A 55 8.08 -20.54 -8.40
C GLN A 55 7.46 -20.33 -9.78
N TYR A 56 7.03 -19.11 -10.09
CA TYR A 56 6.40 -18.75 -11.36
C TYR A 56 7.36 -18.03 -12.32
N LYS A 57 8.65 -17.91 -11.98
CA LYS A 57 9.64 -17.13 -12.73
C LYS A 57 9.64 -17.45 -14.23
N ARG A 58 9.61 -18.73 -14.60
CA ARG A 58 9.59 -19.15 -16.01
C ARG A 58 8.29 -18.75 -16.70
N GLN A 59 7.15 -18.88 -16.02
CA GLN A 59 5.84 -18.53 -16.60
C GLN A 59 5.72 -17.02 -16.80
N ILE A 60 6.22 -16.23 -15.85
CA ILE A 60 6.29 -14.75 -15.94
C ILE A 60 7.18 -14.33 -17.11
N GLN A 61 8.36 -14.95 -17.27
CA GLN A 61 9.27 -14.63 -18.39
C GLN A 61 8.70 -14.97 -19.76
N MET A 62 7.76 -15.91 -19.83
CA MET A 62 7.11 -16.33 -21.06
C MET A 62 5.74 -15.66 -21.25
N ASP A 63 5.34 -14.72 -20.37
CA ASP A 63 4.02 -14.10 -20.35
C ASP A 63 2.86 -15.12 -20.39
N THR A 64 3.06 -16.27 -19.74
CA THR A 64 2.09 -17.40 -19.70
C THR A 64 1.39 -17.53 -18.34
N LEU A 65 1.82 -16.77 -17.33
CA LEU A 65 1.14 -16.75 -16.04
C LEU A 65 -0.14 -15.93 -16.17
N PRO A 66 -1.31 -16.45 -15.74
CA PRO A 66 -2.54 -15.68 -15.77
C PRO A 66 -2.40 -14.38 -14.97
N GLU A 67 -2.92 -13.28 -15.52
CA GLU A 67 -2.85 -11.95 -14.89
C GLU A 67 -3.50 -11.94 -13.49
N GLU A 68 -4.61 -12.64 -13.33
CA GLU A 68 -5.27 -12.83 -12.03
C GLU A 68 -4.33 -13.41 -10.97
N LYS A 69 -3.41 -14.32 -11.38
CA LYS A 69 -2.45 -14.91 -10.46
C LYS A 69 -1.35 -13.93 -10.08
N LEU A 70 -0.93 -13.07 -11.01
CA LEU A 70 -0.01 -11.97 -10.72
C LEU A 70 -0.63 -10.99 -9.74
N ILE A 71 -1.89 -10.58 -9.98
CA ILE A 71 -2.64 -9.69 -9.09
C ILE A 71 -2.77 -10.30 -7.70
N GLU A 72 -3.12 -11.58 -7.60
CA GLU A 72 -3.22 -12.27 -6.30
C GLU A 72 -1.90 -12.28 -5.52
N ILE A 73 -0.78 -12.55 -6.21
CA ILE A 73 0.56 -12.51 -5.60
C ILE A 73 0.88 -11.09 -5.11
N SER A 74 0.59 -10.07 -5.93
CA SER A 74 0.83 -8.67 -5.61
C SER A 74 0.02 -8.21 -4.41
N ILE A 75 -1.29 -8.51 -4.37
CA ILE A 75 -2.18 -8.19 -3.25
C ILE A 75 -1.68 -8.83 -1.96
N LYS A 76 -1.29 -10.10 -2.00
CA LYS A 76 -0.81 -10.82 -0.82
C LYS A 76 0.50 -10.23 -0.31
N ALA A 77 1.47 -10.00 -1.19
CA ALA A 77 2.74 -9.43 -0.81
C ALA A 77 2.61 -7.99 -0.29
N PHE A 78 1.70 -7.19 -0.85
CA PHE A 78 1.39 -5.85 -0.37
C PHE A 78 0.78 -5.88 1.03
N SER A 79 -0.24 -6.72 1.24
CA SER A 79 -0.93 -6.86 2.52
C SER A 79 0.03 -7.30 3.63
N GLU A 80 0.97 -8.20 3.34
CA GLU A 80 1.95 -8.68 4.33
C GLU A 80 3.19 -7.76 4.48
N GLY A 81 3.56 -7.05 3.40
CA GLY A 81 4.85 -6.38 3.26
C GLY A 81 4.82 -4.87 3.46
N ALA A 82 3.75 -4.21 3.00
CA ALA A 82 3.62 -2.75 2.97
C ALA A 82 2.50 -2.25 3.86
N LEU A 83 1.36 -2.94 3.91
CA LEU A 83 0.24 -2.56 4.77
C LEU A 83 0.58 -2.83 6.25
N ARG A 84 0.34 -1.83 7.12
CA ARG A 84 0.60 -1.91 8.57
C ARG A 84 -0.68 -2.00 9.39
N GLY A 85 -1.77 -1.46 8.84
CA GLY A 85 -3.08 -1.46 9.46
C GLY A 85 -4.02 -0.55 8.70
N TRP A 86 -5.24 -0.44 9.20
CA TRP A 86 -6.20 0.56 8.78
C TRP A 86 -7.16 0.89 9.91
N ASP A 87 -7.84 2.02 9.77
CA ASP A 87 -8.93 2.45 10.63
C ASP A 87 -10.17 2.81 9.81
N ASN A 88 -11.34 2.62 10.41
CA ASN A 88 -12.65 3.01 9.88
C ASN A 88 -13.00 2.46 8.47
N ILE A 89 -12.40 1.35 8.05
CA ILE A 89 -12.83 0.68 6.82
C ILE A 89 -14.16 -0.02 7.06
N GLN A 90 -15.17 0.32 6.27
CA GLN A 90 -16.52 -0.22 6.41
C GLN A 90 -16.93 -1.06 5.20
N ASP A 91 -17.78 -2.05 5.44
CA ASP A 91 -18.47 -2.77 4.37
C ASP A 91 -19.65 -1.95 3.80
N ARG A 92 -20.33 -2.50 2.80
CA ARG A 92 -21.51 -1.87 2.17
C ARG A 92 -22.68 -1.63 3.14
N LYS A 93 -22.65 -2.22 4.33
CA LYS A 93 -23.67 -2.09 5.38
C LYS A 93 -23.22 -1.13 6.50
N GLY A 94 -22.08 -0.46 6.34
CA GLY A 94 -21.51 0.45 7.34
C GLY A 94 -20.86 -0.27 8.53
N LYS A 95 -20.60 -1.58 8.44
CA LYS A 95 -19.95 -2.33 9.51
C LYS A 95 -18.44 -2.28 9.33
N ASN A 96 -17.73 -1.95 10.40
CA ASN A 96 -16.26 -1.94 10.40
C ASN A 96 -15.69 -3.32 10.06
N ILE A 97 -14.76 -3.33 9.11
CA ILE A 97 -13.98 -4.50 8.73
C ILE A 97 -12.70 -4.47 9.59
N PRO A 98 -12.53 -5.41 10.53
CA PRO A 98 -11.33 -5.43 11.36
C PRO A 98 -10.10 -5.71 10.50
N PHE A 99 -8.98 -5.09 10.85
CA PHE A 99 -7.74 -5.33 10.12
C PHE A 99 -7.27 -6.78 10.30
N SER A 100 -7.08 -7.45 9.18
CA SER A 100 -6.37 -8.72 9.09
C SER A 100 -5.83 -8.86 7.67
N ILE A 101 -4.79 -9.68 7.49
CA ILE A 101 -4.22 -9.93 6.14
C ILE A 101 -5.26 -10.53 5.21
N GLU A 102 -6.12 -11.41 5.73
CA GLU A 102 -7.20 -12.04 4.95
C GLU A 102 -8.24 -11.01 4.52
N ASN A 103 -8.69 -10.14 5.43
CA ASN A 103 -9.62 -9.07 5.11
C ASN A 103 -9.02 -8.08 4.12
N ALA A 104 -7.72 -7.78 4.23
CA ALA A 104 -7.01 -6.91 3.28
C ALA A 104 -6.99 -7.52 1.89
N CYS A 105 -6.64 -8.80 1.78
CA CYS A 105 -6.68 -9.50 0.50
C CYS A 105 -8.09 -9.49 -0.11
N ASN A 106 -9.13 -9.75 0.70
CA ASN A 106 -10.51 -9.77 0.23
C ASN A 106 -11.01 -8.38 -0.18
N LEU A 107 -10.62 -7.33 0.54
CA LEU A 107 -10.95 -5.95 0.23
C LEU A 107 -10.33 -5.54 -1.11
N PHE A 108 -9.03 -5.77 -1.29
CA PHE A 108 -8.31 -5.40 -2.51
C PHE A 108 -8.73 -6.21 -3.74
N LYS A 109 -9.20 -7.47 -3.55
CA LYS A 109 -9.83 -8.24 -4.62
C LYS A 109 -11.21 -7.68 -5.02
N GLN A 110 -11.97 -7.12 -4.08
CA GLN A 110 -13.27 -6.50 -4.36
C GLN A 110 -13.14 -5.08 -4.91
N LEU A 111 -12.07 -4.37 -4.55
CA LEU A 111 -11.79 -2.99 -4.93
C LEU A 111 -10.38 -2.89 -5.55
N PRO A 112 -10.20 -3.35 -6.82
CA PRO A 112 -8.90 -3.35 -7.47
C PRO A 112 -8.35 -1.93 -7.73
N ASP A 113 -9.22 -0.93 -7.93
CA ASP A 113 -8.81 0.45 -8.14
C ASP A 113 -8.23 1.06 -6.85
N LEU A 114 -8.83 0.74 -5.69
CA LEU A 114 -8.27 1.11 -4.38
C LEU A 114 -6.88 0.49 -4.21
N PHE A 115 -6.71 -0.77 -4.57
CA PHE A 115 -5.39 -1.42 -4.49
C PHE A 115 -4.35 -0.71 -5.38
N THR A 116 -4.74 -0.33 -6.60
CA THR A 116 -3.86 0.37 -7.54
C THR A 116 -3.43 1.73 -7.01
N ASP A 117 -4.38 2.49 -6.44
CA ASP A 117 -4.10 3.78 -5.81
C ASP A 117 -3.14 3.62 -4.62
N LEU A 118 -3.40 2.69 -3.70
CA LEU A 118 -2.54 2.42 -2.54
C LEU A 118 -1.12 2.00 -2.95
N ILE A 119 -0.96 1.23 -4.04
CA ILE A 119 0.35 0.89 -4.59
C ILE A 119 1.05 2.14 -5.12
N SER A 120 0.33 3.04 -5.80
CA SER A 120 0.87 4.32 -6.28
C SER A 120 1.36 5.17 -5.12
N GLN A 121 0.53 5.36 -4.08
CA GLN A 121 0.90 6.09 -2.86
C GLN A 121 2.09 5.45 -2.15
N ALA A 122 2.18 4.12 -2.11
CA ALA A 122 3.33 3.44 -1.52
C ALA A 122 4.65 3.65 -2.27
N ASN A 123 4.60 4.01 -3.56
CA ASN A 123 5.77 4.34 -4.37
C ASN A 123 6.10 5.83 -4.39
N ASP A 124 5.15 6.69 -3.99
CA ASP A 124 5.33 8.12 -3.97
C ASP A 124 6.35 8.53 -2.90
N ILE A 125 7.45 9.12 -3.36
CA ILE A 125 8.56 9.57 -2.51
C ILE A 125 8.12 10.72 -1.61
N GLU A 126 7.19 11.56 -2.09
CA GLU A 126 6.81 12.81 -1.42
C GLU A 126 6.19 12.55 -0.05
N LEU A 127 5.39 11.50 0.06
CA LEU A 127 4.79 11.05 1.31
C LEU A 127 5.82 10.65 2.39
N TYR A 128 7.03 10.23 1.97
CA TYR A 128 8.08 9.77 2.88
C TYR A 128 9.23 10.76 3.03
N LYS A 129 9.18 11.95 2.43
CA LYS A 129 10.24 12.96 2.57
C LYS A 129 10.49 13.30 4.06
N SER A 130 11.77 13.51 4.39
CA SER A 130 12.17 13.92 5.76
C SER A 130 11.69 15.34 6.08
N VAL A 131 11.67 16.20 5.07
CA VAL A 131 11.11 17.55 5.13
C VAL A 131 9.66 17.47 4.65
N GLN A 132 8.71 17.64 5.57
CA GLN A 132 7.32 17.86 5.20
C GLN A 132 7.23 19.23 4.51
N ILE A 133 7.04 19.25 3.20
CA ILE A 133 6.39 20.41 2.59
C ILE A 133 4.93 20.24 3.00
N GLU A 134 4.46 21.05 3.94
CA GLU A 134 3.05 21.14 4.30
C GLU A 134 2.28 21.64 3.07
N GLU A 135 1.96 20.73 2.15
CA GLU A 135 0.87 20.96 1.22
C GLU A 135 -0.40 20.61 1.96
N ASP A 136 -1.00 21.64 2.56
CA ASP A 136 -2.41 21.70 2.92
C ASP A 136 -3.22 21.04 1.79
N ILE A 137 -3.73 19.83 2.01
CA ILE A 137 -4.81 19.27 1.21
C ILE A 137 -6.04 20.11 1.54
N LYS A 138 -6.15 21.25 0.86
CA LYS A 138 -7.42 21.97 0.67
C LYS A 138 -8.28 21.13 -0.25
N ASN A 139 -9.42 20.68 0.27
CA ASN A 139 -10.73 20.84 -0.36
C ASN A 139 -11.84 20.55 0.65
#